data_AF-A0A5E3X831-F1
#
_entry.id   AF-A0A5E3X831-F1
#
_cell.length_a   1.000
_cell.length_b   1.000
_cell.length_c   1.000
_cell.angle_alpha   90.00
_cell.angle_beta   90.00
_cell.angle_gamma   90.00
#
_symmetry.space_group_name_H-M   'P 1'
#
loop_
_entity.id
_entity.type
_entity.pdbx_description
1 polymer ?
#
loop_
_entity_poly.entity_id
_entity_poly.type
_entity_poly.pdbx_seq_one_letter_code
_entity_poly.pdbx_strand_id
1 'polypeptide(L)'
;MSGRLLQYAPADFARVLQGIPVALPGQDVPDEVDNARMFAIASFIYAALDSRSVEWSDYTSASSAYLAATATSHSLESPDAHIPSYIRADERSQNGIAHSRLAAAVKAALPSVADVRARPSSTLPEMGVWSCSESDCGHVIDPWDLTVAECEIIGSYMGVGADSGIVVRADGGAELNRQNPWQVMRCIDCLGWSHFAWHLNAHCIVFWWPDPTRAYKSEPGLWWNEERLCTHQAHRQLREQLEADELADQQNIRKWKCKMALTHAKKGLHAVRFHLTKWRRDAMLARETLVREMFQAGRSIVDTGLALVHRMDVERTNTDRVRLQEERERHKEMMREWTSRRERWSQM
;
A
#
# COMPACT_ATOMS: atom_id res chain seq x y z
N MET A 1 31.27 17.95 27.13
CA MET A 1 32.30 17.88 26.08
C MET A 1 33.39 18.97 26.18
N SER A 2 33.18 20.07 26.93
CA SER A 2 34.19 21.14 27.12
C SER A 2 35.57 20.66 27.59
N GLY A 3 35.64 19.59 28.40
CA GLY A 3 36.90 19.04 28.89
C GLY A 3 37.75 18.30 27.86
N ARG A 4 37.20 17.87 26.71
CA ARG A 4 38.00 17.18 25.66
C ARG A 4 38.68 18.16 24.71
N LEU A 5 37.98 19.22 24.30
CA LEU A 5 38.54 20.25 23.41
C LEU A 5 39.81 20.89 23.98
N LEU A 6 39.82 21.16 25.28
CA LEU A 6 40.95 21.79 25.99
C LEU A 6 42.18 20.87 26.11
N GLN A 7 42.07 19.56 25.85
CA GLN A 7 43.21 18.63 25.94
C GLN A 7 44.15 18.72 24.74
N TYR A 8 43.65 19.18 23.59
CA TYR A 8 44.40 19.25 22.34
C TYR A 8 44.41 20.64 21.72
N ALA A 9 43.67 21.61 22.28
CA ALA A 9 43.71 23.00 21.84
C ALA A 9 45.03 23.69 22.28
N PRO A 10 45.48 24.72 21.55
CA PRO A 10 46.60 25.56 21.98
C PRO A 10 46.38 26.14 23.39
N ALA A 11 47.46 26.35 24.15
CA ALA A 11 47.38 26.87 25.53
C ALA A 11 46.61 28.20 25.63
N ASP A 12 46.72 29.01 24.60
CA ASP A 12 46.06 30.31 24.50
C ASP A 12 44.55 30.21 24.23
N PHE A 13 44.04 29.08 23.72
CA PHE A 13 42.63 28.91 23.39
C PHE A 13 41.71 29.06 24.61
N ALA A 14 42.10 28.49 25.75
CA ALA A 14 41.34 28.61 26.99
C ALA A 14 41.30 30.05 27.51
N ARG A 15 42.43 30.77 27.38
CA ARG A 15 42.57 32.18 27.78
C ARG A 15 41.72 33.08 26.89
N VAL A 16 41.80 32.88 25.58
CA VAL A 16 41.00 33.58 24.59
C VAL A 16 39.50 33.34 24.86
N LEU A 17 39.05 32.11 25.13
CA LEU A 17 37.65 31.85 25.48
C LEU A 17 37.16 32.56 26.76
N GLN A 18 38.07 32.88 27.68
CA GLN A 18 37.78 33.64 28.90
C GLN A 18 37.82 35.17 28.67
N GLY A 19 38.11 35.62 27.45
CA GLY A 19 38.28 37.03 27.12
C GLY A 19 39.61 37.62 27.59
N ILE A 20 40.60 36.78 27.92
CA ILE A 20 41.92 37.23 28.34
C ILE A 20 42.77 37.48 27.08
N PRO A 21 43.29 38.71 26.87
CA PRO A 21 44.12 39.02 25.70
C PRO A 21 45.39 38.18 25.66
N VAL A 22 45.79 37.80 24.44
CA VAL A 22 47.01 37.04 24.16
C VAL A 22 47.87 37.87 23.20
N ALA A 23 49.16 38.01 23.51
CA ALA A 23 50.12 38.65 22.63
C ALA A 23 50.62 37.64 21.59
N LEU A 24 50.69 38.04 20.32
CA LEU A 24 51.22 37.18 19.26
C LEU A 24 52.74 37.02 19.40
N PRO A 25 53.33 35.93 18.87
CA PRO A 25 54.78 35.73 18.91
C PRO A 25 55.50 36.93 18.28
N GLY A 26 56.32 37.64 19.07
CA GLY A 26 57.06 38.83 18.63
C GLY A 26 56.37 40.18 18.89
N GLN A 27 55.24 40.21 19.61
CA GLN A 27 54.62 41.45 20.09
C GLN A 27 54.68 41.53 21.62
N ASP A 28 55.08 42.69 22.15
CA ASP A 28 55.12 42.96 23.60
C ASP A 28 53.74 43.36 24.15
N VAL A 29 52.84 43.84 23.29
CA VAL A 29 51.50 44.31 23.66
C VAL A 29 50.44 43.57 22.84
N PRO A 30 49.37 43.07 23.46
CA PRO A 30 48.26 42.44 22.74
C PRO A 30 47.55 43.45 21.83
N ASP A 31 47.38 43.11 20.55
CA ASP A 31 46.55 43.90 19.63
C ASP A 31 45.05 43.65 19.91
N GLU A 32 44.28 44.72 20.03
CA GLU A 32 42.85 44.66 20.37
C GLU A 32 42.02 44.05 19.23
N VAL A 33 42.38 44.34 17.97
CA VAL A 33 41.66 43.84 16.79
C VAL A 33 41.87 42.33 16.62
N ASP A 34 43.12 41.87 16.72
CA ASP A 34 43.43 40.45 16.63
C ASP A 34 42.85 39.66 17.81
N ASN A 35 42.83 40.22 19.03
CA ASN A 35 42.22 39.56 20.18
C ASN A 35 40.70 39.41 20.04
N ALA A 36 40.00 40.44 19.54
CA ALA A 36 38.57 40.37 19.27
C ALA A 36 38.26 39.29 18.21
N ARG A 37 39.08 39.19 17.17
CA ARG A 37 38.97 38.16 16.13
C ARG A 37 39.20 36.76 16.68
N MET A 38 40.25 36.56 17.48
CA MET A 38 40.54 35.28 18.12
C MET A 38 39.41 34.86 19.07
N PHE A 39 38.87 35.80 19.84
CA PHE A 39 37.72 35.57 20.73
C PHE A 39 36.48 35.10 19.97
N ALA A 40 36.12 35.79 18.89
CA ALA A 40 34.97 35.45 18.07
C ALA A 40 35.12 34.05 17.44
N ILE A 41 36.30 33.74 16.91
CA ILE A 41 36.57 32.44 16.30
C ILE A 41 36.62 31.32 17.33
N ALA A 42 37.24 31.53 18.50
CA ALA A 42 37.26 30.55 19.57
C ALA A 42 35.84 30.21 20.04
N SER A 43 35.00 31.24 20.20
CA SER A 43 33.58 31.07 20.54
C SER A 43 32.81 30.30 19.46
N PHE A 44 33.09 30.58 18.18
CA PHE A 44 32.52 29.84 17.07
C PHE A 44 32.93 28.37 17.07
N ILE A 45 34.22 28.06 17.26
CA ILE A 45 34.72 26.68 17.36
C ILE A 45 34.03 25.97 18.52
N TYR A 46 33.92 26.61 19.67
CA TYR A 46 33.23 26.04 20.82
C TYR A 46 31.75 25.75 20.53
N ALA A 47 31.03 26.69 19.92
CA ALA A 47 29.62 26.52 19.57
C ALA A 47 29.40 25.43 18.49
N ALA A 48 30.28 25.38 17.48
CA ALA A 48 30.22 24.41 16.39
C ALA A 48 30.49 22.96 16.86
N LEU A 49 31.16 22.82 18.01
CA LEU A 49 31.45 21.55 18.68
C LEU A 49 30.55 21.26 19.89
N ASP A 50 29.59 22.15 20.22
CA ASP A 50 28.73 21.93 21.37
C ASP A 50 27.78 20.74 21.12
N SER A 51 27.95 19.70 21.93
CA SER A 51 27.14 18.49 21.93
C SER A 51 25.79 18.66 22.61
N ARG A 52 25.45 19.83 23.18
CA ARG A 52 24.13 20.14 23.74
C ARG A 52 23.02 20.25 22.67
N SER A 53 23.14 19.49 21.58
CA SER A 53 22.15 19.36 20.53
C SER A 53 20.82 18.75 21.01
N VAL A 54 20.73 18.29 22.28
CA VAL A 54 19.50 17.79 22.92
C VAL A 54 18.41 18.86 22.94
N GLU A 55 18.76 20.14 22.99
CA GLU A 55 17.79 21.25 22.93
C GLU A 55 17.44 21.65 21.48
N TRP A 56 18.23 21.21 20.50
CA TRP A 56 18.16 21.63 19.07
C TRP A 56 17.75 20.49 18.12
N SER A 57 17.60 19.29 18.65
CA SER A 57 17.12 18.11 17.93
C SER A 57 15.68 17.81 18.33
N ASP A 58 14.79 17.76 17.34
CA ASP A 58 13.38 17.32 17.48
C ASP A 58 13.22 15.90 18.09
N TYR A 59 14.31 15.18 18.32
CA TYR A 59 14.28 13.80 18.81
C TYR A 59 13.95 13.72 20.31
N THR A 60 14.20 14.79 21.07
CA THR A 60 14.09 14.80 22.54
C THR A 60 12.93 15.67 23.04
N SER A 61 12.48 16.66 22.28
CA SER A 61 11.24 17.41 22.56
C SER A 61 9.97 16.63 22.21
N ALA A 62 10.10 15.56 21.43
CA ALA A 62 9.07 14.55 21.20
C ALA A 62 9.44 13.25 21.92
N SER A 63 9.62 13.30 23.24
CA SER A 63 9.47 12.13 24.10
C SER A 63 8.00 11.69 24.13
N SER A 64 7.44 11.33 22.97
CA SER A 64 6.40 10.32 22.99
C SER A 64 7.09 9.09 23.56
N ALA A 65 6.65 8.63 24.75
CA ALA A 65 7.08 7.36 25.32
C ALA A 65 7.22 6.36 24.19
N TYR A 66 8.37 5.71 24.11
CA TYR A 66 8.74 4.69 23.13
C TYR A 66 7.50 3.85 22.82
N LEU A 67 6.73 4.22 21.80
CA LEU A 67 5.63 3.40 21.34
C LEU A 67 6.39 2.29 20.67
N ALA A 68 6.49 1.15 21.36
CA ALA A 68 6.98 -0.09 20.77
C ALA A 68 6.40 -0.13 19.37
N ALA A 69 7.26 -0.32 18.37
CA ALA A 69 6.85 -0.49 16.98
C ALA A 69 5.64 -1.39 17.03
N THR A 70 4.45 -0.80 16.85
CA THR A 70 3.22 -1.55 17.05
C THR A 70 3.36 -2.63 16.01
N ALA A 71 3.42 -3.89 16.45
CA ALA A 71 3.42 -5.01 15.53
C ALA A 71 2.08 -4.92 14.80
N THR A 72 2.04 -4.14 13.72
CA THR A 72 1.00 -4.23 12.73
C THR A 72 1.30 -5.55 12.07
N SER A 73 0.73 -6.61 12.64
CA SER A 73 0.76 -8.00 12.18
C SER A 73 0.22 -8.18 10.76
N HIS A 74 -0.23 -7.10 10.12
CA HIS A 74 -0.51 -7.06 8.70
C HIS A 74 0.73 -6.54 7.97
N SER A 75 1.58 -7.48 7.56
CA SER A 75 2.67 -7.19 6.63
C SER A 75 2.12 -6.47 5.40
N LEU A 76 2.63 -5.27 5.14
CA LEU A 76 2.38 -4.53 3.90
C LEU A 76 3.03 -5.21 2.68
N GLU A 77 3.71 -6.35 2.89
CA GLU A 77 4.41 -7.12 1.86
C GLU A 77 3.56 -8.29 1.32
N SER A 78 2.35 -8.49 1.85
CA SER A 78 1.38 -9.42 1.24
C SER A 78 0.95 -8.87 -0.13
N PRO A 79 0.81 -9.71 -1.19
CA PRO A 79 0.35 -9.26 -2.50
C PRO A 79 -0.97 -8.47 -2.45
N ASP A 80 -1.82 -8.74 -1.45
CA ASP A 80 -3.12 -8.08 -1.25
C ASP A 80 -3.10 -7.00 -0.15
N ALA A 81 -1.93 -6.53 0.27
CA ALA A 81 -1.81 -5.47 1.28
C ALA A 81 -2.46 -4.13 0.84
N HIS A 82 -2.70 -3.98 -0.46
CA HIS A 82 -3.42 -2.86 -1.07
C HIS A 82 -4.94 -2.96 -0.90
N ILE A 83 -5.48 -4.12 -0.51
CA ILE A 83 -6.90 -4.36 -0.31
C ILE A 83 -7.25 -4.16 1.19
N PRO A 84 -8.24 -3.32 1.52
CA PRO A 84 -8.69 -3.13 2.90
C PRO A 84 -9.04 -4.46 3.59
N SER A 85 -8.66 -4.60 4.86
CA SER A 85 -8.84 -5.84 5.61
C SER A 85 -10.31 -6.25 5.80
N TYR A 86 -11.25 -5.29 5.81
CA TYR A 86 -12.68 -5.62 5.93
C TYR A 86 -13.20 -6.28 4.65
N ILE A 87 -12.76 -5.81 3.47
CA ILE A 87 -13.06 -6.45 2.17
C ILE A 87 -12.49 -7.87 2.12
N ARG A 88 -11.27 -8.08 2.63
CA ARG A 88 -10.63 -9.40 2.67
C ARG A 88 -11.25 -10.39 3.68
N ALA A 89 -11.83 -9.88 4.77
CA ALA A 89 -12.46 -10.70 5.80
C ALA A 89 -13.75 -11.34 5.27
N ASP A 90 -14.46 -10.61 4.41
CA ASP A 90 -15.71 -11.05 3.84
C ASP A 90 -15.54 -12.22 2.85
N GLU A 91 -14.50 -12.19 2.00
CA GLU A 91 -14.20 -13.24 1.01
C GLU A 91 -14.01 -14.64 1.63
N ARG A 92 -13.44 -14.73 2.84
CA ARG A 92 -13.11 -16.01 3.48
C ARG A 92 -14.29 -16.65 4.23
N SER A 93 -15.35 -15.91 4.50
CA SER A 93 -16.40 -16.33 5.42
C SER A 93 -17.68 -16.86 4.74
N GLN A 94 -17.86 -16.60 3.44
CA GLN A 94 -19.13 -16.82 2.73
C GLN A 94 -18.96 -17.47 1.34
N ASN A 95 -18.28 -18.62 1.28
CA ASN A 95 -18.00 -19.33 0.02
C ASN A 95 -17.45 -18.41 -1.08
N GLY A 96 -16.53 -17.49 -0.74
CA GLY A 96 -15.93 -16.56 -1.71
C GLY A 96 -16.83 -15.42 -2.21
N ILE A 97 -18.07 -15.29 -1.75
CA ILE A 97 -18.94 -14.14 -2.06
C ILE A 97 -18.79 -13.11 -0.95
N ALA A 98 -18.15 -11.97 -1.24
CA ALA A 98 -17.89 -10.95 -0.23
C ALA A 98 -19.19 -10.31 0.35
N HIS A 99 -20.27 -10.22 -0.43
CA HIS A 99 -21.47 -9.52 0.02
C HIS A 99 -22.52 -10.50 0.60
N SER A 100 -22.74 -10.46 1.91
CA SER A 100 -23.68 -11.35 2.62
C SER A 100 -25.10 -11.40 2.03
N ARG A 101 -25.60 -10.27 1.54
CA ARG A 101 -26.90 -10.20 0.88
C ARG A 101 -26.92 -10.88 -0.48
N LEU A 102 -25.83 -10.74 -1.24
CA LEU A 102 -25.70 -11.40 -2.54
C LEU A 102 -25.60 -12.91 -2.32
N ALA A 103 -24.82 -13.36 -1.33
CA ALA A 103 -24.76 -14.77 -0.94
C ALA A 103 -26.14 -15.32 -0.53
N ALA A 104 -26.91 -14.57 0.27
CA ALA A 104 -28.26 -14.95 0.65
C ALA A 104 -29.22 -15.04 -0.54
N ALA A 105 -29.14 -14.11 -1.49
CA ALA A 105 -29.99 -14.11 -2.67
C ALA A 105 -29.61 -15.21 -3.67
N VAL A 106 -28.32 -15.51 -3.85
CA VAL A 106 -27.86 -16.69 -4.59
C VAL A 106 -28.43 -17.95 -3.95
N LYS A 107 -28.38 -18.06 -2.61
CA LYS A 107 -28.93 -19.22 -1.90
C LYS A 107 -30.45 -19.32 -2.00
N ALA A 108 -31.16 -18.19 -2.10
CA ALA A 108 -32.59 -18.18 -2.32
C ALA A 108 -32.97 -18.59 -3.76
N ALA A 109 -32.15 -18.23 -4.75
CA ALA A 109 -32.38 -18.57 -6.15
C ALA A 109 -32.06 -20.03 -6.49
N LEU A 110 -31.01 -20.58 -5.86
CA LEU A 110 -30.50 -21.92 -6.07
C LEU A 110 -30.23 -22.60 -4.72
N PRO A 111 -31.28 -22.93 -3.93
CA PRO A 111 -31.13 -23.49 -2.59
C PRO A 111 -30.50 -24.88 -2.58
N SER A 112 -30.64 -25.66 -3.65
CA SER A 112 -30.11 -27.02 -3.73
C SER A 112 -28.67 -27.06 -4.26
N VAL A 113 -28.20 -25.96 -4.86
CA VAL A 113 -26.81 -25.84 -5.35
C VAL A 113 -25.89 -25.44 -4.18
N ALA A 114 -24.85 -26.24 -3.95
CA ALA A 114 -23.90 -25.99 -2.86
C ALA A 114 -22.93 -24.84 -3.18
N ASP A 115 -22.40 -24.82 -4.41
CA ASP A 115 -21.54 -23.76 -4.92
C ASP A 115 -21.80 -23.52 -6.41
N VAL A 116 -22.36 -22.36 -6.73
CA VAL A 116 -22.66 -21.95 -8.11
C VAL A 116 -21.39 -21.62 -8.92
N ARG A 117 -20.26 -21.37 -8.25
CA ARG A 117 -18.98 -21.01 -8.88
C ARG A 117 -18.13 -22.24 -9.19
N ALA A 118 -18.48 -23.40 -8.61
CA ALA A 118 -17.86 -24.67 -8.95
C ALA A 118 -18.13 -25.01 -10.43
N ARG A 119 -17.21 -25.77 -11.02
CA ARG A 119 -17.31 -26.19 -12.43
C ARG A 119 -18.44 -27.22 -12.58
N PRO A 120 -19.46 -27.00 -13.42
CA PRO A 120 -20.52 -27.98 -13.67
C PRO A 120 -19.98 -29.36 -14.08
N SER A 121 -18.92 -29.39 -14.89
CA SER A 121 -18.26 -30.63 -15.30
C SER A 121 -17.64 -31.43 -14.15
N SER A 122 -17.37 -30.80 -13.00
CA SER A 122 -16.82 -31.49 -11.82
C SER A 122 -17.86 -32.36 -11.10
N THR A 123 -19.16 -32.14 -11.37
CA THR A 123 -20.26 -32.91 -10.77
C THR A 123 -20.85 -33.94 -11.75
N LEU A 124 -20.17 -34.21 -12.86
CA LEU A 124 -20.63 -35.18 -13.84
C LEU A 124 -20.63 -36.60 -13.23
N PRO A 125 -21.75 -37.34 -13.34
CA PRO A 125 -21.78 -38.76 -13.02
C PRO A 125 -21.03 -39.57 -14.07
N GLU A 126 -20.78 -40.86 -13.81
CA GLU A 126 -20.10 -41.78 -14.74
C GLU A 126 -20.76 -41.84 -16.13
N MET A 127 -22.08 -41.63 -16.19
CA MET A 127 -22.85 -41.60 -17.44
C MET A 127 -22.61 -40.35 -18.30
N GLY A 128 -21.90 -39.34 -17.78
CA GLY A 128 -21.51 -38.13 -18.51
C GLY A 128 -22.64 -37.11 -18.74
N VAL A 129 -23.84 -37.37 -18.24
CA VAL A 129 -24.99 -36.47 -18.36
C VAL A 129 -25.03 -35.54 -17.14
N TRP A 130 -25.00 -34.23 -17.38
CA TRP A 130 -25.12 -33.24 -16.30
C TRP A 130 -26.58 -32.92 -16.04
N SER A 131 -26.96 -32.78 -14.77
CA SER A 131 -28.31 -32.36 -14.37
C SER A 131 -28.22 -31.20 -13.39
N CYS A 132 -29.10 -30.21 -13.54
CA CYS A 132 -29.23 -29.14 -12.56
C CYS A 132 -29.65 -29.74 -11.20
N SER A 133 -28.93 -29.39 -10.12
CA SER A 133 -29.22 -29.92 -8.78
C SER A 133 -30.48 -29.35 -8.14
N GLU A 134 -31.14 -28.37 -8.78
CA GLU A 134 -32.36 -27.76 -8.25
C GLU A 134 -33.57 -28.68 -8.47
N SER A 135 -34.27 -29.01 -7.38
CA SER A 135 -35.27 -30.10 -7.36
C SER A 135 -36.38 -29.93 -8.39
N ASP A 136 -36.77 -28.69 -8.64
CA ASP A 136 -37.92 -28.35 -9.48
C ASP A 136 -37.52 -27.96 -10.91
N CYS A 137 -36.21 -27.93 -11.22
CA CYS A 137 -35.72 -27.49 -12.52
C CYS A 137 -35.78 -28.61 -13.57
N GLY A 138 -35.23 -29.79 -13.24
CA GLY A 138 -35.22 -30.94 -14.15
C GLY A 138 -34.42 -30.74 -15.44
N HIS A 139 -33.64 -29.66 -15.58
CA HIS A 139 -32.81 -29.41 -16.75
C HIS A 139 -31.61 -30.37 -16.78
N VAL A 140 -31.38 -30.95 -17.96
CA VAL A 140 -30.35 -31.96 -18.20
C VAL A 140 -29.59 -31.58 -19.47
N ILE A 141 -28.28 -31.75 -19.43
CA ILE A 141 -27.36 -31.57 -20.55
C ILE A 141 -26.78 -32.95 -20.85
N ASP A 142 -27.15 -33.51 -22.00
CA ASP A 142 -26.52 -34.71 -22.55
C ASP A 142 -25.46 -34.31 -23.59
N PRO A 143 -24.16 -34.54 -23.32
CA PRO A 143 -23.09 -34.27 -24.28
C PRO A 143 -23.27 -34.95 -25.64
N TRP A 144 -24.07 -36.01 -25.72
CA TRP A 144 -24.26 -36.83 -26.91
C TRP A 144 -25.56 -36.53 -27.67
N ASP A 145 -26.41 -35.67 -27.13
CA ASP A 145 -27.67 -35.26 -27.74
C ASP A 145 -28.00 -33.81 -27.39
N LEU A 146 -27.26 -32.89 -28.01
CA LEU A 146 -27.41 -31.45 -27.78
C LEU A 146 -28.63 -30.90 -28.51
N THR A 147 -29.38 -30.07 -27.81
CA THR A 147 -30.45 -29.26 -28.38
C THR A 147 -29.90 -28.11 -29.23
N VAL A 148 -30.75 -27.55 -30.09
CA VAL A 148 -30.40 -26.37 -30.91
C VAL A 148 -29.99 -25.19 -30.03
N ALA A 149 -30.71 -24.95 -28.92
CA ALA A 149 -30.39 -23.86 -28.00
C ALA A 149 -29.02 -24.04 -27.33
N GLU A 150 -28.64 -25.26 -26.95
CA GLU A 150 -27.32 -25.55 -26.40
C GLU A 150 -26.22 -25.36 -27.45
N CYS A 151 -26.49 -25.75 -28.70
CA CYS A 151 -25.58 -25.51 -29.82
C CYS A 151 -25.37 -24.01 -30.07
N GLU A 152 -26.43 -23.21 -29.99
CA GLU A 152 -26.35 -21.74 -30.11
C GLU A 152 -25.55 -21.11 -28.98
N ILE A 153 -25.76 -21.56 -27.74
CA ILE A 153 -24.98 -21.09 -26.58
C ILE A 153 -23.50 -21.41 -26.79
N ILE A 154 -23.15 -22.68 -27.06
CA ILE A 154 -21.77 -23.07 -27.33
C ILE A 154 -21.21 -22.25 -28.50
N GLY A 155 -21.97 -22.08 -29.58
CA GLY A 155 -21.57 -21.30 -30.75
C GLY A 155 -21.22 -19.84 -30.41
N SER A 156 -21.99 -19.23 -29.51
CA SER A 156 -21.80 -17.84 -29.08
C SER A 156 -20.52 -17.60 -28.27
N TYR A 157 -20.03 -18.63 -27.55
CA TYR A 157 -18.83 -18.52 -26.71
C TYR A 157 -17.59 -19.16 -27.34
N MET A 158 -17.75 -20.31 -27.99
CA MET A 158 -16.67 -21.15 -28.51
C MET A 158 -16.44 -20.97 -30.02
N GLY A 159 -17.29 -20.19 -30.70
CA GLY A 159 -17.28 -20.04 -32.15
C GLY A 159 -18.04 -21.15 -32.87
N VAL A 160 -17.99 -21.14 -34.21
CA VAL A 160 -18.72 -22.09 -35.08
C VAL A 160 -17.76 -23.01 -35.84
N GLY A 161 -18.25 -24.17 -36.27
CA GLY A 161 -17.43 -25.14 -37.01
C GLY A 161 -16.56 -26.00 -36.10
N ALA A 162 -15.36 -26.37 -36.58
CA ALA A 162 -14.47 -27.31 -35.88
C ALA A 162 -13.99 -26.83 -34.50
N ASP A 163 -13.94 -25.50 -34.31
CA ASP A 163 -13.46 -24.89 -33.06
C ASP A 163 -14.52 -24.93 -31.94
N SER A 164 -15.80 -25.11 -32.30
CA SER A 164 -16.92 -25.14 -31.34
C SER A 164 -16.89 -26.38 -30.43
N GLY A 165 -16.24 -27.45 -30.89
CA GLY A 165 -16.28 -28.75 -30.24
C GLY A 165 -17.57 -29.52 -30.48
N ILE A 166 -18.46 -29.06 -31.37
CA ILE A 166 -19.69 -29.74 -31.77
C ILE A 166 -19.44 -30.54 -33.05
N VAL A 167 -19.96 -31.76 -33.10
CA VAL A 167 -20.02 -32.62 -34.27
C VAL A 167 -21.49 -32.86 -34.62
N VAL A 168 -21.84 -32.65 -35.89
CA VAL A 168 -23.17 -32.97 -36.40
C VAL A 168 -23.18 -34.42 -36.88
N ARG A 169 -24.07 -35.22 -36.30
CA ARG A 169 -24.29 -36.63 -36.63
C ARG A 169 -24.98 -36.75 -38.00
N ALA A 170 -24.89 -37.93 -38.61
CA ALA A 170 -25.48 -38.20 -39.92
C ALA A 170 -27.03 -38.11 -39.94
N ASP A 171 -27.67 -38.28 -38.77
CA ASP A 171 -29.11 -38.10 -38.57
C ASP A 171 -29.53 -36.64 -38.33
N GLY A 172 -28.57 -35.71 -38.33
CA GLY A 172 -28.78 -34.28 -38.08
C GLY A 172 -28.75 -33.88 -36.61
N GLY A 173 -28.58 -34.82 -35.67
CA GLY A 173 -28.36 -34.50 -34.26
C GLY A 173 -26.99 -33.88 -34.00
N ALA A 174 -26.82 -33.17 -32.89
CA ALA A 174 -25.55 -32.56 -32.49
C ALA A 174 -24.98 -33.23 -31.24
N GLU A 175 -23.67 -33.45 -31.21
CA GLU A 175 -22.96 -34.00 -30.04
C GLU A 175 -21.62 -33.29 -29.82
N LEU A 176 -21.06 -33.40 -28.62
CA LEU A 176 -19.73 -32.89 -28.32
C LEU A 176 -18.63 -33.84 -28.82
N ASN A 177 -17.53 -33.28 -29.32
CA ASN A 177 -16.40 -34.02 -29.86
C ASN A 177 -15.62 -34.76 -28.75
N ARG A 178 -15.71 -36.09 -28.76
CA ARG A 178 -15.04 -36.99 -27.81
C ARG A 178 -13.51 -36.97 -27.87
N GLN A 179 -12.93 -36.52 -28.98
CA GLN A 179 -11.47 -36.55 -29.16
C GLN A 179 -10.75 -35.54 -28.25
N ASN A 180 -11.46 -34.53 -27.75
CA ASN A 180 -10.91 -33.53 -26.85
C ASN A 180 -11.73 -33.45 -25.54
N PRO A 181 -11.42 -34.30 -24.54
CA PRO A 181 -12.18 -34.36 -23.29
C PRO A 181 -12.15 -33.03 -22.51
N TRP A 182 -11.10 -32.23 -22.67
CA TRP A 182 -11.02 -30.90 -22.05
C TRP A 182 -12.01 -29.92 -22.66
N GLN A 183 -12.19 -29.96 -23.97
CA GLN A 183 -13.18 -29.13 -24.66
C GLN A 183 -14.60 -29.56 -24.30
N VAL A 184 -14.87 -30.87 -24.22
CA VAL A 184 -16.15 -31.40 -23.72
C VAL A 184 -16.48 -30.84 -22.34
N MET A 185 -15.54 -30.93 -21.39
CA MET A 185 -15.76 -30.40 -20.04
C MET A 185 -16.03 -28.89 -20.04
N ARG A 186 -15.35 -28.11 -20.88
CA ARG A 186 -15.58 -26.65 -20.96
C ARG A 186 -16.90 -26.29 -21.64
N CYS A 187 -17.36 -27.07 -22.61
CA CYS A 187 -18.70 -26.92 -23.19
C CYS A 187 -19.77 -27.21 -22.13
N ILE A 188 -19.61 -28.27 -21.33
CA ILE A 188 -20.51 -28.58 -20.20
C ILE A 188 -20.47 -27.48 -19.15
N ASP A 189 -19.28 -26.97 -18.80
CA ASP A 189 -19.15 -25.84 -17.87
C ASP A 189 -19.88 -24.59 -18.40
N CYS A 190 -19.71 -24.27 -19.69
CA CYS A 190 -20.38 -23.14 -20.34
C CYS A 190 -21.91 -23.28 -20.30
N LEU A 191 -22.44 -24.45 -20.65
CA LEU A 191 -23.88 -24.70 -20.64
C LEU A 191 -24.44 -24.69 -19.22
N GLY A 192 -23.80 -25.38 -18.29
CA GLY A 192 -24.23 -25.42 -16.89
C GLY A 192 -24.20 -24.05 -16.21
N TRP A 193 -23.15 -23.26 -16.43
CA TRP A 193 -23.09 -21.90 -15.91
C TRP A 193 -24.07 -20.95 -16.61
N SER A 194 -24.29 -21.09 -17.92
CA SER A 194 -25.34 -20.35 -18.63
C SER A 194 -26.73 -20.63 -18.04
N HIS A 195 -26.98 -21.90 -17.70
CA HIS A 195 -28.22 -22.30 -17.04
C HIS A 195 -28.34 -21.74 -15.61
N PHE A 196 -27.27 -21.76 -14.80
CA PHE A 196 -27.27 -21.07 -13.50
C PHE A 196 -27.48 -19.57 -13.63
N ALA A 197 -26.92 -18.93 -14.66
CA ALA A 197 -27.14 -17.52 -14.93
C ALA A 197 -28.61 -17.22 -15.19
N TRP A 198 -29.33 -18.11 -15.88
CA TRP A 198 -30.77 -17.97 -16.09
C TRP A 198 -31.55 -17.96 -14.78
N HIS A 199 -31.28 -18.91 -13.88
CA HIS A 199 -31.88 -18.94 -12.53
C HIS A 199 -31.56 -17.66 -11.75
N LEU A 200 -30.30 -17.27 -11.69
CA LEU A 200 -29.83 -16.11 -10.93
C LEU A 200 -30.38 -14.79 -11.48
N ASN A 201 -30.53 -14.69 -12.79
CA ASN A 201 -31.07 -13.48 -13.43
C ASN A 201 -32.53 -13.23 -13.04
N ALA A 202 -33.32 -14.28 -12.78
CA ALA A 202 -34.68 -14.15 -12.25
C ALA A 202 -34.70 -13.47 -10.86
N HIS A 203 -33.60 -13.54 -10.11
CA HIS A 203 -33.40 -12.91 -8.81
C HIS A 203 -32.57 -11.61 -8.90
N CYS A 204 -32.51 -10.98 -10.08
CA CYS A 204 -31.73 -9.77 -10.33
C CYS A 204 -30.22 -9.92 -10.05
N ILE A 205 -29.67 -11.12 -10.22
CA ILE A 205 -28.24 -11.37 -10.07
C ILE A 205 -27.64 -11.60 -11.46
N VAL A 206 -26.59 -10.84 -11.77
CA VAL A 206 -25.74 -11.12 -12.94
C VAL A 206 -24.70 -12.14 -12.52
N PHE A 207 -24.66 -13.25 -13.26
CA PHE A 207 -23.63 -14.27 -13.13
C PHE A 207 -22.72 -14.21 -14.35
N TRP A 208 -21.44 -13.98 -14.11
CA TRP A 208 -20.41 -14.02 -15.14
C TRP A 208 -19.50 -15.20 -14.89
N TRP A 209 -19.08 -15.86 -15.95
CA TRP A 209 -18.13 -16.96 -15.87
C TRP A 209 -16.99 -16.78 -16.88
N PRO A 210 -15.84 -17.42 -16.63
CA PRO A 210 -14.68 -17.29 -17.51
C PRO A 210 -14.94 -17.83 -18.92
N ASP A 211 -14.30 -17.20 -19.89
CA ASP A 211 -14.33 -17.61 -21.31
C ASP A 211 -13.95 -19.11 -21.48
N PRO A 212 -14.86 -19.96 -21.98
CA PRO A 212 -14.63 -21.40 -22.12
C PRO A 212 -13.58 -21.75 -23.18
N THR A 213 -13.20 -20.83 -24.07
CA THR A 213 -12.13 -21.08 -25.05
C THR A 213 -10.74 -21.13 -24.39
N ARG A 214 -10.58 -20.56 -23.19
CA ARG A 214 -9.31 -20.42 -22.49
C ARG A 214 -9.23 -21.32 -21.26
N ALA A 215 -8.02 -21.56 -20.79
CA ALA A 215 -7.84 -22.17 -19.48
C ALA A 215 -8.37 -21.20 -18.39
N TYR A 216 -9.17 -21.72 -17.47
CA TYR A 216 -9.73 -20.92 -16.38
C TYR A 216 -8.62 -20.45 -15.45
N LYS A 217 -8.40 -19.12 -15.43
CA LYS A 217 -7.47 -18.43 -14.52
C LYS A 217 -8.19 -17.69 -13.40
N SER A 218 -9.51 -17.61 -13.48
CA SER A 218 -10.39 -16.90 -12.55
C SER A 218 -11.62 -17.74 -12.26
N GLU A 219 -12.24 -17.52 -11.11
CA GLU A 219 -13.55 -18.09 -10.77
C GLU A 219 -14.68 -17.24 -11.38
N PRO A 220 -15.91 -17.79 -11.50
CA PRO A 220 -17.09 -17.01 -11.83
C PRO A 220 -17.34 -15.85 -10.85
N GLY A 221 -17.85 -14.75 -11.39
CA GLY A 221 -18.19 -13.51 -10.69
C GLY A 221 -19.70 -13.33 -10.54
N LEU A 222 -20.10 -12.66 -9.47
CA LEU A 222 -21.51 -12.40 -9.14
C LEU A 222 -21.65 -10.93 -8.75
N TRP A 223 -22.68 -10.26 -9.27
CA TRP A 223 -23.07 -8.92 -8.84
C TRP A 223 -24.55 -8.69 -9.09
N TRP A 224 -25.08 -7.59 -8.56
CA TRP A 224 -26.47 -7.22 -8.75
C TRP A 224 -26.72 -6.65 -10.16
N ASN A 225 -27.86 -7.02 -10.75
CA ASN A 225 -28.36 -6.39 -11.96
C ASN A 225 -29.08 -5.08 -11.59
N GLU A 226 -28.36 -3.96 -11.63
CA GLU A 226 -28.87 -2.64 -11.27
C GLU A 226 -30.10 -2.24 -12.09
N GLU A 227 -30.12 -2.53 -13.39
CA GLU A 227 -31.23 -2.18 -14.28
C GLU A 227 -32.52 -2.90 -13.84
N ARG A 228 -32.44 -4.20 -13.55
CA ARG A 228 -33.59 -4.99 -13.06
C ARG A 228 -34.02 -4.57 -11.66
N LEU A 229 -33.07 -4.30 -10.75
CA LEU A 229 -33.38 -3.78 -9.42
C LEU A 229 -34.12 -2.44 -9.48
N CYS A 230 -33.77 -1.59 -10.45
CA CYS A 230 -34.43 -0.29 -10.63
C CYS A 230 -35.83 -0.40 -11.24
N THR A 231 -36.05 -1.38 -12.12
CA THR A 231 -37.29 -1.51 -12.90
C THR A 231 -38.43 -2.13 -12.10
N HIS A 232 -38.12 -3.06 -11.19
CA HIS A 232 -39.16 -3.80 -10.44
C HIS A 232 -39.42 -3.20 -9.06
N GLN A 233 -40.64 -2.69 -8.85
CA GLN A 233 -41.06 -2.10 -7.56
C GLN A 233 -40.92 -3.08 -6.37
N ALA A 234 -41.05 -4.39 -6.61
CA ALA A 234 -40.87 -5.42 -5.59
C ALA A 234 -39.46 -5.44 -4.97
N HIS A 235 -38.44 -4.92 -5.67
CA HIS A 235 -37.06 -4.88 -5.20
C HIS A 235 -36.64 -3.53 -4.61
N ARG A 236 -37.57 -2.59 -4.44
CA ARG A 236 -37.27 -1.24 -3.92
C ARG A 236 -36.54 -1.27 -2.57
N GLN A 237 -37.00 -2.09 -1.63
CA GLN A 237 -36.39 -2.19 -0.30
C GLN A 237 -34.95 -2.72 -0.37
N LEU A 238 -34.72 -3.72 -1.23
CA LEU A 238 -33.38 -4.25 -1.46
C LEU A 238 -32.48 -3.18 -2.07
N ARG A 239 -32.97 -2.40 -3.04
CA ARG A 239 -32.22 -1.30 -3.64
C ARG A 239 -31.82 -0.23 -2.63
N GLU A 240 -32.76 0.25 -1.82
CA GLU A 240 -32.49 1.26 -0.77
C GLU A 240 -31.44 0.77 0.24
N GLN A 241 -31.42 -0.54 0.54
CA GLN A 241 -30.40 -1.14 1.40
C GLN A 241 -29.04 -1.22 0.71
N LEU A 242 -28.97 -1.64 -0.55
CA LEU A 242 -27.71 -1.69 -1.30
C LEU A 242 -27.11 -0.30 -1.47
N GLU A 243 -27.92 0.72 -1.75
CA GLU A 243 -27.48 2.11 -1.81
C GLU A 243 -26.90 2.57 -0.46
N ALA A 244 -27.53 2.19 0.67
CA ALA A 244 -27.02 2.50 2.00
C ALA A 244 -25.69 1.78 2.31
N ASP A 245 -25.58 0.50 1.94
CA ASP A 245 -24.37 -0.31 2.11
C ASP A 245 -23.22 0.27 1.27
N GLU A 246 -23.47 0.63 0.00
CA GLU A 246 -22.49 1.28 -0.87
C GLU A 246 -22.02 2.63 -0.32
N LEU A 247 -22.94 3.45 0.22
CA LEU A 247 -22.59 4.71 0.87
C LEU A 247 -21.70 4.47 2.10
N ALA A 248 -22.03 3.47 2.92
CA ALA A 248 -21.22 3.08 4.07
C ALA A 248 -19.82 2.59 3.63
N ASP A 249 -19.75 1.78 2.57
CA ASP A 249 -18.50 1.29 2.02
C ASP A 249 -17.63 2.39 1.43
N GLN A 250 -18.22 3.34 0.71
CA GLN A 250 -17.50 4.53 0.26
C GLN A 250 -16.90 5.32 1.42
N GLN A 251 -17.64 5.47 2.53
CA GLN A 251 -17.12 6.09 3.74
C GLN A 251 -16.00 5.28 4.38
N ASN A 252 -16.13 3.95 4.43
CA ASN A 252 -15.11 3.05 4.96
C ASN A 252 -13.82 3.10 4.13
N ILE A 253 -13.94 3.13 2.79
CA ILE A 253 -12.81 3.31 1.87
C ILE A 253 -12.12 4.65 2.13
N ARG A 254 -12.87 5.74 2.29
CA ARG A 254 -12.31 7.06 2.59
C ARG A 254 -11.54 7.05 3.92
N LYS A 255 -12.13 6.49 4.98
CA LYS A 255 -11.47 6.33 6.30
C LYS A 255 -10.20 5.49 6.20
N TRP A 256 -10.25 4.40 5.46
CA TRP A 256 -9.09 3.53 5.22
C TRP A 256 -7.97 4.27 4.47
N LYS A 257 -8.29 4.98 3.38
CA LYS A 257 -7.33 5.81 2.62
C LYS A 257 -6.64 6.84 3.53
N CYS A 258 -7.42 7.54 4.35
CA CYS A 258 -6.89 8.47 5.36
C CYS A 258 -5.92 7.78 6.33
N LYS A 259 -6.32 6.65 6.91
CA LYS A 259 -5.50 5.89 7.85
C LYS A 259 -4.17 5.44 7.21
N MET A 260 -4.22 4.94 5.98
CA MET A 260 -3.04 4.51 5.22
C MET A 260 -2.10 5.67 4.95
N ALA A 261 -2.62 6.79 4.43
CA ALA A 261 -1.81 7.97 4.12
C ALA A 261 -1.14 8.55 5.38
N LEU A 262 -1.87 8.68 6.49
CA LEU A 262 -1.31 9.16 7.76
C LEU A 262 -0.26 8.19 8.33
N THR A 263 -0.47 6.88 8.21
CA THR A 263 0.50 5.88 8.66
C THR A 263 1.78 5.96 7.84
N HIS A 264 1.65 6.07 6.52
CA HIS A 264 2.78 6.24 5.60
C HIS A 264 3.56 7.52 5.91
N ALA A 265 2.87 8.66 6.06
CA ALA A 265 3.48 9.93 6.40
C ALA A 265 4.24 9.89 7.74
N LYS A 266 3.67 9.25 8.77
CA LYS A 266 4.33 9.08 10.08
C LYS A 266 5.58 8.21 9.99
N LYS A 267 5.53 7.09 9.26
CA LYS A 267 6.69 6.22 9.03
C LYS A 267 7.80 6.96 8.29
N GLY A 268 7.44 7.69 7.22
CA GLY A 268 8.37 8.54 6.48
C GLY A 268 9.01 9.62 7.34
N LEU A 269 8.22 10.35 8.14
CA LEU A 269 8.77 11.34 9.09
C LEU A 269 9.73 10.72 10.09
N HIS A 270 9.42 9.54 10.61
CA HIS A 270 10.30 8.85 11.55
C HIS A 270 11.62 8.45 10.89
N ALA A 271 11.58 7.86 9.69
CA ALA A 271 12.77 7.48 8.94
C ALA A 271 13.65 8.71 8.61
N VAL A 272 13.05 9.77 8.07
CA VAL A 272 13.77 11.00 7.74
C VAL A 272 14.37 11.66 8.98
N ARG A 273 13.66 11.67 10.11
CA ARG A 273 14.19 12.17 11.40
C ARG A 273 15.39 11.36 11.85
N PHE A 274 15.34 10.03 11.74
CA PHE A 274 16.47 9.16 12.06
C PHE A 274 17.70 9.50 11.20
N HIS A 275 17.53 9.59 9.89
CA HIS A 275 18.63 9.91 8.97
C HIS A 275 19.21 11.31 9.18
N LEU A 276 18.38 12.32 9.41
CA LEU A 276 18.84 13.67 9.73
C LEU A 276 19.60 13.71 11.05
N THR A 277 19.16 12.97 12.07
CA THR A 277 19.88 12.86 13.35
C THR A 277 21.22 12.16 13.16
N LYS A 278 21.26 11.07 12.40
CA LYS A 278 22.52 10.38 12.07
C LYS A 278 23.48 11.32 11.35
N TRP A 279 23.02 11.98 10.29
CA TRP A 279 23.82 12.95 9.54
C TRP A 279 24.39 14.05 10.43
N ARG A 280 23.59 14.59 11.37
CA ARG A 280 24.05 15.60 12.34
C ARG A 280 25.15 15.06 13.25
N ARG A 281 25.01 13.83 13.76
CA ARG A 281 26.04 13.20 14.60
C ARG A 281 27.34 12.99 13.82
N ASP A 282 27.23 12.51 12.58
CA ASP A 282 28.39 12.28 11.71
C ASP A 282 29.08 13.61 11.35
N ALA A 283 28.32 14.67 11.07
CA ALA A 283 28.84 16.02 10.85
C ALA A 283 29.57 16.56 12.10
N MET A 284 28.99 16.41 13.29
CA MET A 284 29.63 16.81 14.55
C MET A 284 30.95 16.08 14.78
N LEU A 285 30.99 14.77 14.56
CA LEU A 285 32.21 13.98 14.69
C LEU A 285 33.27 14.41 13.66
N ALA A 286 32.86 14.71 12.42
CA ALA A 286 33.77 15.23 11.40
C ALA A 286 34.35 16.59 11.78
N ARG A 287 33.54 17.50 12.36
CA ARG A 287 34.00 18.80 12.87
C ARG A 287 34.98 18.63 14.04
N GLU A 288 34.66 17.75 15.00
CA GLU A 288 35.54 17.46 16.13
C GLU A 288 36.89 16.91 15.64
N THR A 289 36.85 15.99 14.67
CA THR A 289 38.05 15.41 14.06
C THR A 289 38.89 16.47 13.35
N LEU A 290 38.27 17.31 12.52
CA LEU A 290 38.93 18.42 11.84
C LEU A 290 39.63 19.37 12.82
N VAL A 291 38.91 19.81 13.86
CA VAL A 291 39.46 20.74 14.86
C VAL A 291 40.62 20.08 15.61
N ARG A 292 40.50 18.80 15.96
CA ARG A 292 41.56 18.04 16.62
C ARG A 292 42.80 17.92 15.74
N GLU A 293 42.65 17.52 14.48
CA GLU A 293 43.75 17.37 13.52
C GLU A 293 44.46 18.72 13.26
N MET A 294 43.70 19.80 13.10
CA MET A 294 44.25 21.15 12.88
C MET A 294 45.06 21.62 14.08
N PHE A 295 44.53 21.48 15.31
CA PHE A 295 45.26 21.87 16.51
C PHE A 295 46.49 20.98 16.77
N GLN A 296 46.39 19.67 16.55
CA GLN A 296 47.54 18.75 16.67
C GLN A 296 48.64 19.04 15.64
N ALA A 297 48.28 19.53 14.45
CA ALA A 297 49.22 20.01 13.45
C ALA A 297 49.81 21.40 13.77
N GLY A 298 49.50 21.98 14.95
CA GLY A 298 50.01 23.28 15.38
C GLY A 298 49.36 24.46 14.66
N ARG A 299 48.17 24.31 14.08
CA ARG A 299 47.46 25.41 13.41
C ARG A 299 46.88 26.39 14.42
N SER A 300 46.78 27.65 14.01
CA SER A 300 46.24 28.73 14.85
C SER A 300 44.73 28.59 15.08
N ILE A 301 44.21 29.30 16.08
CA ILE A 301 42.78 29.41 16.37
C ILE A 301 42.04 29.93 15.14
N VAL A 302 42.59 30.95 14.48
CA VAL A 302 42.01 31.60 13.31
C VAL A 302 41.93 30.64 12.13
N ASP A 303 43.02 29.94 11.80
CA ASP A 303 43.05 28.99 10.67
C ASP A 303 42.08 27.82 10.88
N THR A 304 42.04 27.30 12.10
CA THR A 304 41.12 26.22 12.47
C THR A 304 39.67 26.66 12.36
N GLY A 305 39.36 27.89 12.78
CA GLY A 305 38.05 28.48 12.63
C GLY A 305 37.63 28.63 11.17
N LEU A 306 38.51 29.15 10.32
CA LEU A 306 38.24 29.31 8.89
C LEU A 306 38.01 27.96 8.19
N ALA A 307 38.82 26.95 8.52
CA ALA A 307 38.62 25.59 8.01
C ALA A 307 37.26 25.01 8.45
N LEU A 308 36.86 25.27 9.70
CA LEU A 308 35.57 24.84 10.23
C LEU A 308 34.39 25.56 9.57
N VAL A 309 34.50 26.86 9.28
CA VAL A 309 33.51 27.62 8.50
C VAL A 309 33.35 27.01 7.12
N HIS A 310 34.46 26.80 6.40
CA HIS A 310 34.44 26.18 5.08
C HIS A 310 33.76 24.80 5.11
N ARG A 311 34.08 23.97 6.11
CA ARG A 311 33.44 22.67 6.31
C ARG A 311 31.94 22.80 6.52
N MET A 312 31.49 23.74 7.35
CA MET A 312 30.08 23.98 7.61
C MET A 312 29.33 24.51 6.38
N ASP A 313 29.99 25.28 5.51
CA ASP A 313 29.42 25.72 4.22
C ASP A 313 29.21 24.53 3.27
N VAL A 314 30.17 23.59 3.21
CA VAL A 314 30.02 22.33 2.45
C VAL A 314 28.88 21.47 3.02
N GLU A 315 28.75 21.41 4.35
CA GLU A 315 27.65 20.70 5.01
C GLU A 315 26.28 21.35 4.79
N ARG A 316 26.24 22.67 4.52
CA ARG A 316 25.02 23.40 4.18
C ARG A 316 24.52 23.08 2.79
N THR A 317 25.43 22.86 1.84
CA THR A 317 25.12 22.54 0.44
C THR A 317 25.10 21.04 0.14
N ASN A 318 25.25 20.20 1.17
CA ASN A 318 25.20 18.75 1.04
C ASN A 318 23.84 18.27 0.47
N THR A 319 23.89 17.57 -0.66
CA THR A 319 22.72 17.12 -1.42
C THR A 319 21.85 16.14 -0.64
N ASP A 320 22.44 15.20 0.10
CA ASP A 320 21.69 14.23 0.92
C ASP A 320 20.90 14.91 2.03
N ARG A 321 21.50 15.91 2.69
CA ARG A 321 20.81 16.70 3.70
C ARG A 321 19.62 17.45 3.11
N VAL A 322 19.81 18.12 1.97
CA VAL A 322 18.74 18.87 1.29
C VAL A 322 17.61 17.93 0.90
N ARG A 323 17.94 16.78 0.29
CA ARG A 323 16.94 15.73 -0.05
C ARG A 323 16.15 15.29 1.18
N LEU A 324 16.82 14.96 2.28
CA LEU A 324 16.16 14.55 3.52
C LEU A 324 15.29 15.67 4.12
N GLN A 325 15.70 16.93 4.00
CA GLN A 325 14.88 18.07 4.44
C GLN A 325 13.61 18.22 3.59
N GLU A 326 13.74 18.09 2.26
CA GLU A 326 12.58 18.10 1.36
C GLU A 326 11.62 16.94 1.65
N GLU A 327 12.14 15.72 1.84
CA GLU A 327 11.33 14.55 2.21
C GLU A 327 10.58 14.79 3.54
N ARG A 328 11.22 15.40 4.53
CA ARG A 328 10.58 15.77 5.81
C ARG A 328 9.40 16.69 5.57
N GLU A 329 9.58 17.75 4.77
CA GLU A 329 8.51 18.71 4.50
C GLU A 329 7.39 18.09 3.67
N ARG A 330 7.70 17.26 2.66
CA ARG A 330 6.69 16.48 1.91
C ARG A 330 5.84 15.59 2.82
N HIS A 331 6.45 14.88 3.77
CA HIS A 331 5.67 14.06 4.70
C HIS A 331 4.88 14.89 5.72
N LYS A 332 5.36 16.06 6.15
CA LYS A 332 4.58 17.00 6.99
C LYS A 332 3.37 17.53 6.23
N GLU A 333 3.57 17.93 4.99
CA GLU A 333 2.50 18.41 4.11
C GLU A 333 1.44 17.34 3.91
N MET A 334 1.86 16.10 3.59
CA MET A 334 0.98 14.94 3.53
C MET A 334 0.19 14.76 4.83
N MET A 335 0.82 14.86 6.01
CA MET A 335 0.07 14.78 7.27
C MET A 335 -0.97 15.89 7.42
N ARG A 336 -0.64 17.15 7.10
CA ARG A 336 -1.59 18.27 7.19
C ARG A 336 -2.76 18.08 6.24
N GLU A 337 -2.48 17.74 4.99
CA GLU A 337 -3.48 17.52 3.95
C GLU A 337 -4.47 16.42 4.37
N TRP A 338 -3.97 15.25 4.76
CA TRP A 338 -4.82 14.11 5.11
C TRP A 338 -5.54 14.29 6.44
N THR A 339 -4.99 15.07 7.38
CA THR A 339 -5.71 15.46 8.60
C THR A 339 -6.88 16.39 8.28
N SER A 340 -6.66 17.40 7.44
CA SER A 340 -7.72 18.30 6.98
C SER A 340 -8.80 17.57 6.18
N ARG A 341 -8.43 16.63 5.30
CA ARG A 341 -9.40 15.78 4.59
C ARG A 341 -10.22 14.92 5.55
N ARG A 342 -9.59 14.33 6.57
CA ARG A 342 -10.28 13.54 7.60
C ARG A 342 -11.30 14.39 8.37
N GLU A 343 -10.94 15.61 8.76
CA GLU A 343 -11.84 16.54 9.46
C GLU A 343 -13.05 16.91 8.59
N ARG A 344 -12.81 17.29 7.33
CA ARG A 344 -13.90 17.58 6.37
C ARG A 344 -14.85 16.40 6.20
N TRP A 345 -14.32 15.19 6.06
CA TRP A 345 -15.16 13.98 5.92
C TRP A 345 -15.86 13.56 7.21
N SER A 346 -15.44 14.03 8.37
CA SER A 346 -16.17 13.80 9.63
C SER A 346 -17.31 14.80 9.87
N GLN A 347 -17.34 15.89 9.10
CA GLN A 347 -18.38 16.93 9.17
C GLN A 347 -19.47 16.76 8.12
N MET A 348 -19.23 15.94 7.10
CA MET A 348 -20.22 15.47 6.12
C MET A 348 -20.86 14.19 6.62
#